data_AF-A0A6P0XZK7-F1
#
_entry.id   AF-A0A6P0XZK7-F1
#
_cell.length_a   1.000
_cell.length_b   1.000
_cell.length_c   1.000
_cell.angle_alpha   90.00
_cell.angle_beta   90.00
_cell.angle_gamma   90.00
#
_symmetry.space_group_name_H-M   'P 1'
#
loop_
_entity.id
_entity.type
_entity.pdbx_description
1 polymer ?
#
loop_
_entity_poly.entity_id
_entity_poly.type
_entity_poly.pdbx_seq_one_letter_code
_entity_poly.pdbx_strand_id
1 'polypeptide(L)'
;ERNRRNPYIVGRSIDESKLFFGRESMFHFIEDHLSNNQQVILLHGQRRIGKSSVLQQIPKKVNLDNKFVFILLDFQDKNQWPIHQIIHKLAQ
;
A
#
# COMPACT_ATOMS: atom_id res chain seq x y z
N GLU A 1 0.37 24.64 -29.90
CA GLU A 1 1.16 23.55 -29.28
C GLU A 1 0.35 22.89 -28.17
N ARG A 2 0.13 21.57 -28.22
CA ARG A 2 -0.63 20.88 -27.16
C ARG A 2 0.22 20.85 -25.89
N ASN A 3 -0.25 21.51 -24.85
CA ASN A 3 0.35 21.53 -23.51
C ASN A 3 0.40 20.09 -22.96
N ARG A 4 1.50 19.38 -23.22
CA ARG A 4 1.72 18.01 -22.74
C ARG A 4 2.05 18.07 -21.26
N ARG A 5 1.02 17.92 -20.43
CA ARG A 5 1.19 17.70 -19.00
C ARG A 5 2.04 16.45 -18.78
N ASN A 6 2.96 16.53 -17.83
CA ASN A 6 3.73 15.37 -17.39
C ASN A 6 2.76 14.25 -16.97
N PRO A 7 2.83 13.04 -17.58
CA PRO A 7 1.93 11.95 -17.24
C PRO A 7 2.18 11.37 -15.84
N TYR A 8 3.32 11.67 -15.22
CA TYR A 8 3.69 11.14 -13.91
C TYR A 8 3.10 11.96 -12.75
N ILE A 9 2.42 11.26 -11.85
CA ILE A 9 1.90 11.81 -10.59
C ILE A 9 3.00 11.75 -9.55
N VAL A 10 3.40 12.92 -9.02
CA VAL A 10 4.46 13.03 -8.00
C VAL A 10 3.85 13.42 -6.65
N GLY A 11 4.38 12.86 -5.56
CA GLY A 11 4.10 13.29 -4.19
C GLY A 11 2.81 12.75 -3.56
N ARG A 12 1.90 12.17 -4.35
CA ARG A 12 0.72 11.46 -3.87
C ARG A 12 0.86 9.96 -4.12
N SER A 13 0.22 9.15 -3.29
CA SER A 13 0.08 7.73 -3.58
C SER A 13 -0.84 7.51 -4.78
N ILE A 14 -0.60 6.44 -5.55
CA ILE A 14 -1.40 6.10 -6.72
C ILE A 14 -2.44 5.07 -6.28
N ASP A 15 -3.71 5.47 -6.30
CA ASP A 15 -4.84 4.58 -6.00
C ASP A 15 -5.40 3.90 -7.26
N GLU A 16 -5.26 4.54 -8.43
CA GLU A 16 -5.72 3.96 -9.68
C GLU A 16 -4.75 2.88 -10.18
N SER A 17 -5.20 1.61 -10.11
CA SER A 17 -4.42 0.43 -10.50
C SER A 17 -3.94 0.47 -11.96
N LYS A 18 -4.69 1.14 -12.85
CA LYS A 18 -4.33 1.32 -14.27
C LYS A 18 -3.17 2.30 -14.48
N LEU A 19 -2.81 3.09 -13.47
CA LEU A 19 -1.70 4.04 -13.52
C LEU A 19 -0.47 3.52 -12.75
N PHE A 20 -0.55 2.30 -12.20
CA PHE A 20 0.49 1.70 -11.38
C PHE A 20 1.13 0.50 -12.08
N PHE A 21 2.43 0.63 -12.40
CA PHE A 21 3.16 -0.32 -13.26
C PHE A 21 4.53 -0.68 -12.67
N GLY A 22 5.08 -1.84 -13.08
CA GLY A 22 6.49 -2.21 -12.88
C GLY A 22 6.83 -2.67 -11.47
N ARG A 23 5.83 -3.15 -10.73
CA ARG A 23 5.93 -3.61 -9.33
C ARG A 23 5.30 -4.98 -9.12
N GLU A 24 5.04 -5.69 -10.20
CA GLU A 24 4.39 -7.00 -10.21
C GLU A 24 5.18 -8.00 -9.37
N SER A 25 6.51 -8.03 -9.48
CA SER A 25 7.36 -8.90 -8.64
C SER A 25 7.20 -8.64 -7.14
N MET A 26 6.94 -7.40 -6.72
CA MET A 26 6.66 -7.09 -5.31
C MET A 26 5.30 -7.61 -4.87
N PHE A 27 4.29 -7.63 -5.73
CA PHE A 27 2.99 -8.19 -5.38
C PHE A 27 3.05 -9.71 -5.26
N HIS A 28 3.76 -10.41 -6.15
CA HIS A 28 4.02 -11.84 -6.01
C HIS A 28 4.76 -12.15 -4.71
N PHE A 29 5.79 -11.37 -4.37
CA PHE A 29 6.48 -11.48 -3.08
C PHE A 29 5.53 -11.33 -1.89
N ILE A 30 4.66 -10.33 -1.89
CA ILE A 30 3.67 -10.12 -0.83
C ILE A 30 2.67 -11.29 -0.77
N GLU A 31 2.19 -11.75 -1.92
CA GLU A 31 1.26 -12.87 -2.06
C GLU A 31 1.83 -14.17 -1.49
N ASP A 32 3.07 -14.50 -1.84
CA ASP A 32 3.78 -15.68 -1.35
C ASP A 32 3.94 -15.61 0.17
N HIS A 33 4.34 -14.45 0.70
CA HIS A 33 4.51 -14.28 2.15
C HIS A 33 3.20 -14.37 2.92
N LEU A 34 2.13 -13.76 2.42
CA LEU A 34 0.80 -13.84 3.04
C LEU A 34 0.23 -15.25 2.98
N SER A 35 0.39 -15.94 1.84
CA SER A 35 -0.03 -17.34 1.67
C SER A 35 0.70 -18.30 2.61
N ASN A 36 1.96 -17.98 2.96
CA ASN A 36 2.75 -18.73 3.94
C ASN A 36 2.53 -18.26 5.40
N ASN A 37 1.46 -17.49 5.68
CA ASN A 37 1.12 -16.97 7.01
C ASN A 37 2.24 -16.17 7.69
N GLN A 38 3.07 -15.47 6.91
CA GLN A 38 4.11 -14.63 7.48
C GLN A 38 3.48 -13.41 8.16
N GLN A 39 3.80 -13.22 9.45
CA GLN A 39 3.17 -12.18 10.28
C GLN A 39 3.69 -10.77 9.98
N VAL A 40 4.92 -10.65 9.49
CA VAL A 40 5.59 -9.35 9.30
C VAL A 40 6.25 -9.29 7.93
N ILE A 41 5.93 -8.24 7.17
CA ILE A 41 6.56 -7.90 5.89
C ILE A 41 7.05 -6.45 5.98
N LEU A 42 8.36 -6.23 5.80
CA LEU A 42 8.96 -4.89 5.85
C LEU A 42 9.23 -4.36 4.44
N LEU A 43 8.49 -3.33 4.03
CA LEU A 43 8.77 -2.58 2.80
C LEU A 43 9.63 -1.35 3.12
N HIS A 44 10.91 -1.39 2.79
CA HIS A 44 11.86 -0.29 3.04
C HIS A 44 12.43 0.32 1.75
N GLY A 45 13.01 1.52 1.84
CA GLY A 45 13.63 2.21 0.70
C GLY A 45 13.50 3.73 0.78
N GLN A 46 14.03 4.43 -0.22
CA GLN A 46 14.10 5.90 -0.28
C GLN A 46 12.72 6.59 -0.21
N ARG A 47 12.71 7.85 0.26
CA ARG A 47 11.50 8.69 0.28
C ARG A 47 10.97 8.87 -1.16
N ARG A 48 9.64 8.77 -1.33
CA ARG A 48 8.92 8.90 -2.63
C ARG A 48 9.23 7.81 -3.68
N ILE A 49 9.75 6.64 -3.29
CA ILE A 49 9.92 5.48 -4.21
C ILE A 49 8.61 4.71 -4.52
N GLY A 50 7.49 5.10 -3.89
CA GLY A 50 6.17 4.51 -4.15
C GLY A 50 5.69 3.47 -3.13
N LYS A 51 6.32 3.35 -1.95
CA LYS A 51 5.91 2.38 -0.90
C LYS A 51 4.43 2.52 -0.51
N SER A 52 3.95 3.74 -0.24
CA SER A 52 2.55 3.98 0.10
C SER A 52 1.60 3.64 -1.05
N SER A 53 2.02 3.86 -2.31
CA SER A 53 1.26 3.42 -3.48
C SER A 53 1.16 1.90 -3.54
N VAL A 54 2.27 1.17 -3.31
CA VAL A 54 2.24 -0.30 -3.25
C VAL A 54 1.24 -0.77 -2.20
N LEU A 55 1.30 -0.23 -0.98
CA LEU A 55 0.39 -0.61 0.11
C LEU A 55 -1.10 -0.43 -0.28
N GLN A 56 -1.44 0.66 -0.97
CA GLN A 56 -2.81 0.91 -1.46
C GLN A 56 -3.24 -0.04 -2.59
N GLN A 57 -2.29 -0.59 -3.34
CA GLN A 57 -2.57 -1.48 -4.46
C GLN A 57 -2.67 -2.96 -4.05
N ILE A 58 -2.16 -3.35 -2.87
CA ILE A 58 -2.19 -4.76 -2.40
C ILE A 58 -3.58 -5.39 -2.52
N PRO A 59 -4.68 -4.77 -2.01
CA PRO A 59 -6.01 -5.39 -2.08
C PRO A 59 -6.55 -5.54 -3.52
N LYS A 60 -5.96 -4.81 -4.49
CA LYS A 60 -6.38 -4.77 -5.89
C LYS A 60 -5.52 -5.68 -6.79
N LYS A 61 -4.38 -6.16 -6.30
CA LYS A 61 -3.35 -6.84 -7.10
C LYS A 61 -3.00 -8.24 -6.58
N VAL A 62 -3.26 -8.53 -5.31
CA VAL A 62 -2.99 -9.82 -4.68
C VAL A 62 -4.28 -10.64 -4.61
N ASN A 63 -4.22 -11.94 -4.91
CA ASN A 63 -5.35 -12.84 -4.85
C ASN A 63 -5.18 -13.90 -3.73
N LEU A 64 -5.83 -13.67 -2.58
CA LEU A 64 -5.71 -14.55 -1.41
C LEU A 64 -7.01 -15.31 -1.08
N ASP A 65 -7.81 -15.68 -2.08
CA ASP A 65 -9.06 -16.44 -1.93
C ASP A 65 -10.03 -15.87 -0.87
N ASN A 66 -10.09 -14.54 -0.70
CA ASN A 66 -10.86 -13.85 0.34
C ASN A 66 -10.52 -14.26 1.80
N LYS A 67 -9.32 -14.82 2.04
CA LYS A 67 -8.84 -15.20 3.38
C LYS A 67 -8.41 -14.00 4.23
N PHE A 68 -8.26 -12.83 3.62
CA PHE A 68 -7.71 -11.63 4.26
C PHE A 68 -8.63 -10.43 4.12
N VAL A 69 -8.67 -9.62 5.18
CA VAL A 69 -9.23 -8.27 5.18
C VAL A 69 -8.07 -7.29 5.31
N PHE A 70 -7.95 -6.37 4.36
CA PHE A 70 -6.88 -5.38 4.34
C PHE A 70 -7.32 -4.07 4.99
N ILE A 71 -6.66 -3.70 6.09
CA ILE A 71 -6.92 -2.45 6.81
C ILE A 71 -5.72 -1.53 6.63
N LEU A 72 -5.92 -0.39 5.95
CA LEU A 72 -4.86 0.60 5.75
C LEU A 72 -4.78 1.55 6.95
N LEU A 73 -3.69 1.46 7.70
CA LEU A 73 -3.40 2.38 8.80
C LEU A 73 -2.16 3.21 8.52
N ASP A 74 -2.38 4.48 8.18
CA ASP A 74 -1.30 5.45 8.06
C ASP A 74 -0.96 6.03 9.44
N PHE A 75 0.26 5.85 9.90
CA PHE A 75 0.77 6.41 11.16
C PHE A 75 1.42 7.78 11.02
N GLN A 76 1.52 8.32 9.80
CA GLN A 76 2.01 9.67 9.60
C GLN A 76 1.15 10.64 10.44
N ASP A 77 1.84 11.46 11.23
CA ASP A 77 1.26 12.47 12.12
C ASP A 77 0.41 11.91 13.29
N LYS A 78 0.58 10.63 13.65
CA LYS A 78 -0.20 9.96 14.73
C LYS A 78 0.64 9.52 15.93
N ASN A 79 1.83 10.10 16.09
CA ASN A 79 2.75 9.75 17.18
C ASN A 79 2.15 9.97 18.58
N GLN A 80 1.17 10.87 18.70
CA GLN A 80 0.50 11.19 19.97
C GLN A 80 -0.81 10.41 20.17
N TRP A 81 -1.20 9.54 19.24
CA TRP A 81 -2.44 8.79 19.39
C TRP A 81 -2.32 7.75 20.49
N PRO A 82 -3.24 7.77 21.48
CA PRO A 82 -3.31 6.70 22.45
C PRO A 82 -3.79 5.40 21.79
N ILE A 83 -3.39 4.26 22.35
CA ILE A 83 -3.67 2.93 21.79
C ILE A 83 -5.16 2.68 21.54
N HIS A 84 -6.06 3.20 22.38
CA HIS A 84 -7.49 3.02 22.19
C HIS A 84 -8.02 3.68 20.91
N GLN A 85 -7.43 4.81 20.48
CA GLN A 85 -7.79 5.46 19.21
C GLN A 85 -7.31 4.64 18.01
N ILE A 86 -6.15 4.00 18.14
CA ILE A 86 -5.62 3.10 17.11
C ILE A 86 -6.53 1.88 16.96
N ILE A 87 -6.90 1.22 18.07
CA ILE A 87 -7.78 0.06 18.07
C ILE A 87 -9.16 0.43 17.52
N HIS A 88 -9.75 1.55 17.96
CA HIS A 88 -11.02 2.03 17.45
C HIS A 88 -10.98 2.24 15.93
N LYS A 89 -9.88 2.79 15.39
CA LYS A 89 -9.71 2.96 13.94
C LYS A 89 -9.53 1.65 13.18
N LEU A 90 -8.93 0.63 13.81
CA LEU A 90 -8.79 -0.71 13.22
C LEU A 90 -10.11 -1.50 13.22
N ALA A 91 -11.06 -1.14 14.09
CA ALA A 91 -12.35 -1.82 14.22
C ALA A 91 -13.47 -1.23 13.32
N GLN A 92 -13.22 -0.09 12.65
CA GLN A 92 -14.11 0.53 11.68
C GLN A 92 -13.91 -0.05 10.28
#